data_AF-A0AAD3H6X1-F1
#
_entry.id   AF-A0AAD3H6X1-F1
#
_cell.length_a   1.000
_cell.length_b   1.000
_cell.length_c   1.000
_cell.angle_alpha   90.00
_cell.angle_beta   90.00
_cell.angle_gamma   90.00
#
_symmetry.space_group_name_H-M   'P 1'
#
loop_
_entity.id
_entity.type
_entity.pdbx_description
1 polymer ?
#
loop_
_entity_poly.entity_id
_entity_poly.type
_entity_poly.pdbx_seq_one_letter_code
_entity_poly.pdbx_strand_id
1 'polypeptide(L)'
;MQFLYFLVLISYLALFVDAFSASHDSRITRGTREQEQSRGRRITSNVSSLIISKASHILSQQSSTSLNCICINCAKVTNCKAYHFVESKHSQPHMNDEPSFTPQDGSPTIHVNIRTTRSEEEMARIWAEHIEQTKRAEEKDSRNQEGKLMGENTYDLSVKTTYEYDVVACDDYEEDMGIWVRNMPEEIRKANPDFVPT
;
A
#
# COMPACT_ATOMS: atom_id res chain seq x y z
N MET A 1 21.57 51.89 -22.23
CA MET A 1 22.08 50.51 -22.17
C MET A 1 21.23 49.57 -21.29
N GLN A 2 20.56 50.04 -20.23
CA GLN A 2 19.75 49.16 -19.35
C GLN A 2 18.37 48.74 -19.92
N PHE A 3 17.75 49.56 -20.78
CA PHE A 3 16.43 49.27 -21.37
C PHE A 3 16.44 48.15 -22.42
N LEU A 4 17.59 47.89 -23.06
CA LEU A 4 17.71 46.83 -24.07
C LEU A 4 17.76 45.43 -23.44
N TYR A 5 18.31 45.30 -22.22
CA TYR A 5 18.32 44.04 -21.48
C TYR A 5 16.91 43.60 -21.06
N PHE A 6 16.03 44.54 -20.72
CA PHE A 6 14.66 44.24 -20.31
C PHE A 6 13.81 43.68 -21.47
N LEU A 7 14.01 44.21 -22.69
CA LEU A 7 13.28 43.73 -23.87
C LEU A 7 13.77 42.35 -24.35
N VAL A 8 15.06 42.04 -24.18
CA VAL A 8 15.62 40.70 -24.46
C VAL A 8 15.12 39.67 -23.45
N LEU A 9 14.96 40.03 -22.18
CA LEU A 9 14.40 39.12 -21.16
C LEU A 9 12.92 38.80 -21.38
N ILE A 10 12.12 39.80 -21.79
CA ILE A 10 10.68 39.62 -22.06
C ILE A 10 10.46 38.70 -23.27
N SER A 11 11.30 38.81 -24.31
CA SER A 11 11.23 37.94 -25.48
C SER A 11 11.67 36.49 -25.19
N TYR A 12 12.63 36.29 -24.27
CA TYR A 12 13.01 34.95 -23.81
C TYR A 12 11.92 34.26 -22.97
N LEU A 13 11.15 35.02 -22.18
CA LEU A 13 10.04 34.46 -21.39
C LEU A 13 8.83 34.10 -22.26
N ALA A 14 8.57 34.82 -23.36
CA ALA A 14 7.47 34.50 -24.26
C ALA A 14 7.66 33.14 -24.97
N LEU A 15 8.90 32.78 -25.32
CA LEU A 15 9.21 31.48 -25.96
C LEU A 15 9.11 30.28 -25.01
N PHE A 16 9.06 30.50 -23.70
CA PHE A 16 8.99 29.41 -22.71
C PHE A 16 7.55 28.97 -22.41
N VAL A 17 6.55 29.84 -22.66
CA VAL A 17 5.13 29.55 -22.37
C VAL A 17 4.47 28.71 -23.47
N ASP A 18 4.96 28.79 -24.71
CA ASP A 18 4.40 28.02 -25.83
C ASP A 18 4.81 26.53 -25.84
N ALA A 19 5.82 26.13 -25.04
CA ALA A 19 6.31 24.75 -24.99
C ALA A 19 5.57 23.85 -23.99
N PHE A 20 4.69 24.40 -23.13
CA PHE A 20 4.00 23.60 -22.09
C PHE A 20 2.54 23.23 -22.42
N SER A 21 1.99 23.74 -23.54
CA SER A 21 0.58 23.49 -23.92
C SER A 21 0.38 22.25 -24.83
N ALA A 22 1.42 21.44 -25.05
CA ALA A 22 1.39 20.33 -26.01
C ALA A 22 1.40 18.92 -25.41
N SER A 23 1.13 18.74 -24.11
CA SER A 23 1.26 17.42 -23.47
C SER A 23 0.18 17.09 -22.43
N HIS A 24 -1.08 17.47 -22.68
CA HIS A 24 -2.19 16.92 -21.89
C HIS A 24 -3.56 17.02 -22.57
N ASP A 25 -3.76 16.38 -23.73
CA ASP A 25 -5.14 16.06 -24.14
C ASP A 25 -5.21 14.79 -25.00
N SER A 26 -5.76 13.72 -24.42
CA SER A 26 -6.26 12.55 -25.14
C SER A 26 -7.22 11.78 -24.22
N ARG A 27 -8.33 12.42 -23.85
CA ARG A 27 -9.55 11.71 -23.41
C ARG A 27 -10.48 11.52 -24.61
N ILE A 28 -10.92 10.27 -24.77
CA ILE A 28 -12.31 9.87 -25.02
C ILE A 28 -12.98 10.55 -26.23
N THR A 29 -13.05 9.84 -27.35
CA THR A 29 -14.24 9.90 -28.23
C THR A 29 -14.54 8.55 -28.88
N ARG A 30 -15.84 8.17 -28.77
CA ARG A 30 -16.74 7.56 -29.79
C ARG A 30 -16.16 6.41 -30.64
N GLY A 31 -16.69 5.20 -30.67
CA GLY A 31 -18.11 4.84 -30.65
C GLY A 31 -18.76 5.05 -32.02
N THR A 32 -18.47 4.19 -33.00
CA THR A 32 -19.40 3.77 -34.08
C THR A 32 -18.85 2.58 -34.87
N ARG A 33 -19.64 1.50 -34.90
CA ARG A 33 -20.12 0.79 -36.10
C ARG A 33 -19.09 0.18 -37.05
N GLU A 34 -18.96 -1.15 -37.00
CA GLU A 34 -18.80 -1.97 -38.21
C GLU A 34 -19.47 -3.35 -38.00
N GLN A 35 -20.53 -3.57 -38.78
CA GLN A 35 -21.17 -4.85 -39.04
C GLN A 35 -20.44 -5.49 -40.21
N GLU A 36 -19.78 -6.63 -40.03
CA GLU A 36 -19.56 -7.64 -41.07
C GLU A 36 -18.87 -8.83 -40.40
N GLN A 37 -19.17 -10.11 -40.60
CA GLN A 37 -20.19 -10.81 -41.33
C GLN A 37 -20.01 -12.28 -40.93
N SER A 38 -21.01 -12.84 -40.26
CA SER A 38 -21.02 -14.24 -39.85
C SER A 38 -21.29 -15.14 -41.06
N ARG A 39 -20.27 -15.86 -41.54
CA ARG A 39 -20.43 -17.06 -42.37
C ARG A 39 -19.46 -18.13 -41.89
N GLY A 40 -20.00 -19.19 -41.30
CA GLY A 40 -19.23 -20.31 -40.81
C GLY A 40 -18.72 -21.24 -41.91
N ARG A 41 -17.65 -21.99 -41.60
CA ARG A 41 -17.56 -23.44 -41.85
C ARG A 41 -16.30 -24.07 -41.23
N ARG A 42 -16.57 -25.14 -40.49
CA ARG A 42 -15.89 -26.46 -40.44
C ARG A 42 -14.34 -26.51 -40.41
N ILE A 43 -13.86 -27.01 -39.26
CA ILE A 43 -13.03 -28.22 -39.08
C ILE A 43 -11.99 -28.48 -40.17
N THR A 44 -10.69 -28.40 -39.81
CA THR A 44 -9.76 -29.53 -39.88
C THR A 44 -8.53 -29.30 -38.97
N SER A 45 -8.14 -30.38 -38.33
CA SER A 45 -6.90 -30.66 -37.62
C SER A 45 -5.63 -30.35 -38.43
N ASN A 46 -4.56 -29.89 -37.78
CA ASN A 46 -3.32 -30.68 -37.64
C ASN A 46 -2.20 -29.88 -36.94
N VAL A 47 -1.79 -30.42 -35.79
CA VAL A 47 -0.43 -30.81 -35.38
C VAL A 47 0.76 -29.94 -35.84
N SER A 48 1.38 -29.32 -34.83
CA SER A 48 2.82 -29.07 -34.64
C SER A 48 3.56 -28.18 -35.64
N SER A 49 3.92 -26.99 -35.18
CA SER A 49 5.30 -26.63 -34.77
C SER A 49 5.55 -25.14 -35.01
N LEU A 50 5.82 -24.40 -33.93
CA LEU A 50 6.97 -23.51 -33.88
C LEU A 50 7.19 -23.04 -32.43
N ILE A 51 8.38 -23.37 -31.97
CA ILE A 51 9.09 -22.92 -30.78
C ILE A 51 8.76 -21.45 -30.45
N ILE A 52 8.07 -21.20 -29.34
CA ILE A 52 8.04 -19.87 -28.71
C ILE A 52 9.07 -19.90 -27.58
N SER A 53 10.12 -19.11 -27.81
CA SER A 53 11.16 -18.77 -26.86
C SER A 53 10.59 -18.29 -25.53
N LYS A 54 11.19 -18.81 -24.46
CA LYS A 54 11.36 -18.16 -23.15
C LYS A 54 11.29 -16.63 -23.25
N ALA A 55 10.30 -16.05 -22.57
CA ALA A 55 10.33 -14.78 -21.84
C ALA A 55 8.90 -14.25 -21.65
N SER A 56 7.98 -15.11 -21.23
CA SER A 56 6.79 -14.64 -20.51
C SER A 56 7.25 -14.46 -19.06
N HIS A 57 7.98 -13.37 -18.82
CA HIS A 57 8.04 -12.78 -17.50
C HIS A 57 6.57 -12.54 -17.14
N ILE A 58 6.01 -13.42 -16.31
CA ILE A 58 4.62 -13.35 -15.87
C ILE A 58 4.54 -12.06 -15.06
N LEU A 59 4.14 -10.99 -15.76
CA LEU A 59 3.52 -9.82 -15.19
C LEU A 59 2.20 -10.28 -14.59
N SER A 60 2.27 -10.85 -13.38
CA SER A 60 1.13 -10.94 -12.48
C SER A 60 1.18 -9.70 -11.61
N GLN A 61 0.74 -8.57 -12.18
CA GLN A 61 0.34 -7.43 -11.39
C GLN A 61 -1.18 -7.47 -11.23
N GLN A 62 -1.58 -7.34 -9.96
CA GLN A 62 -2.89 -6.94 -9.43
C GLN A 62 -3.90 -8.04 -9.08
N SER A 63 -3.85 -8.44 -7.80
CA SER A 63 -5.04 -8.49 -6.96
C SER A 63 -4.74 -7.78 -5.63
N SER A 64 -5.54 -6.77 -5.29
CA SER A 64 -5.59 -6.20 -3.95
C SER A 64 -5.90 -7.31 -2.93
N THR A 65 -4.95 -7.54 -2.00
CA THR A 65 -5.01 -8.40 -0.79
C THR A 65 -5.46 -9.86 -1.00
N SER A 66 -4.51 -10.79 -1.19
CA SER A 66 -4.74 -12.25 -1.04
C SER A 66 -3.43 -13.06 -1.00
N LEU A 67 -2.38 -12.60 -0.32
CA LEU A 67 -1.32 -13.53 0.08
C LEU A 67 -1.80 -14.20 1.36
N ASN A 68 -2.48 -15.35 1.23
CA ASN A 68 -2.87 -16.16 2.38
C ASN A 68 -1.59 -16.51 3.14
N CYS A 69 -1.53 -16.16 4.44
CA CYS A 69 -0.40 -16.58 5.27
C CYS A 69 -0.37 -18.10 5.28
N ILE A 70 0.68 -18.69 4.70
CA ILE A 70 0.81 -20.15 4.63
C ILE A 70 0.90 -20.78 6.03
N CYS A 71 1.22 -19.96 7.04
CA CYS A 71 1.30 -20.33 8.43
C CYS A 71 0.03 -21.03 8.96
N ILE A 72 -1.16 -20.68 8.45
CA ILE A 72 -2.44 -21.25 8.95
C ILE A 72 -2.57 -22.76 8.68
N ASN A 73 -1.89 -23.27 7.66
CA ASN A 73 -1.95 -24.66 7.21
C ASN A 73 -0.59 -25.36 7.31
N CYS A 74 0.38 -24.79 8.03
CA CYS A 74 1.67 -25.43 8.20
C CYS A 74 1.68 -26.30 9.46
N ALA A 75 2.00 -27.59 9.34
CA ALA A 75 2.11 -28.53 10.47
C ALA A 75 3.08 -28.04 11.56
N LYS A 76 4.07 -27.22 11.19
CA LYS A 76 5.08 -26.66 12.10
C LYS A 76 4.68 -25.30 12.69
N VAL A 77 3.45 -24.83 12.48
CA VAL A 77 2.96 -23.52 12.95
C VAL A 77 3.20 -23.30 14.45
N THR A 78 3.01 -24.35 15.26
CA THR A 78 3.12 -24.29 16.72
C THR A 78 4.54 -24.43 17.26
N ASN A 79 5.52 -24.87 16.48
CA ASN A 79 6.86 -25.19 17.00
C ASN A 79 8.01 -24.49 16.27
N CYS A 80 7.70 -23.73 15.21
CA CYS A 80 8.69 -22.99 14.43
C CYS A 80 9.00 -21.62 15.04
N LYS A 81 10.28 -21.36 15.31
CA LYS A 81 10.76 -20.08 15.84
C LYS A 81 10.43 -18.88 14.94
N ALA A 82 10.44 -19.07 13.62
CA ALA A 82 10.14 -17.98 12.69
C ALA A 82 8.65 -17.60 12.72
N TYR A 83 7.75 -18.56 12.90
CA TYR A 83 6.32 -18.27 13.05
C TYR A 83 6.02 -17.61 14.39
N HIS A 84 6.64 -18.09 15.46
CA HIS A 84 6.58 -17.42 16.76
C HIS A 84 7.06 -15.95 16.69
N PHE A 85 8.11 -15.65 15.93
CA PHE A 85 8.55 -14.27 15.73
C PHE A 85 7.46 -13.40 15.06
N VAL A 86 6.76 -13.94 14.05
CA VAL A 86 5.66 -13.22 13.38
C VAL A 86 4.51 -12.95 14.36
N GLU A 87 4.13 -13.94 15.18
CA GLU A 87 3.12 -13.77 16.23
C GLU A 87 3.49 -12.63 17.20
N SER A 88 4.77 -12.55 17.61
CA SER A 88 5.25 -11.46 18.47
C SER A 88 5.13 -10.10 17.80
N LYS A 89 5.34 -10.01 16.48
CA LYS A 89 5.18 -8.76 15.74
C LYS A 89 3.72 -8.32 15.62
N HIS A 90 2.78 -9.25 15.63
CA HIS A 90 1.35 -8.94 15.64
C HIS A 90 0.77 -8.72 17.03
N SER A 91 1.57 -8.87 18.09
CA SER A 91 1.08 -8.80 19.49
C SER A 91 -0.09 -9.76 19.75
N GLN A 92 -0.12 -10.90 19.04
CA GLN A 92 -1.11 -11.95 19.26
C GLN A 92 -0.61 -12.91 20.34
N PRO A 93 -1.53 -13.58 21.07
CA PRO A 93 -1.17 -14.69 21.93
C PRO A 93 -0.38 -15.76 21.16
N HIS A 94 0.69 -16.25 21.76
CA HIS A 94 1.52 -17.30 21.18
C HIS A 94 0.82 -18.65 21.23
N MET A 95 0.96 -19.45 20.17
CA MET A 95 0.45 -20.84 20.17
C MET A 95 1.25 -21.75 21.09
N ASN A 96 2.55 -21.46 21.23
CA ASN A 96 3.50 -22.17 22.06
C ASN A 96 4.62 -21.18 22.42
N ASP A 97 4.85 -20.97 23.72
CA ASP A 97 5.82 -19.98 24.19
C ASP A 97 7.28 -20.39 23.95
N GLU A 98 7.56 -21.69 23.77
CA GLU A 98 8.92 -22.21 23.61
C GLU A 98 9.07 -23.09 22.35
N PRO A 99 9.11 -22.49 21.15
CA PRO A 99 9.33 -23.22 19.90
C PRO A 99 10.77 -23.76 19.80
N SER A 100 10.89 -25.05 19.50
CA SER A 100 12.18 -25.75 19.39
C SER A 100 12.70 -25.84 17.95
N PHE A 101 11.82 -25.81 16.95
CA PHE A 101 12.19 -25.98 15.54
C PHE A 101 12.76 -24.68 14.95
N THR A 102 13.95 -24.79 14.34
CA THR A 102 14.58 -23.72 13.57
C THR A 102 14.47 -24.08 12.09
N PRO A 103 13.84 -23.25 11.25
CA PRO A 103 13.73 -23.51 9.81
C PRO A 103 15.08 -23.40 9.09
N GLN A 104 15.14 -23.90 7.86
CA GLN A 104 16.32 -23.78 6.98
C GLN A 104 16.73 -22.32 6.75
N ASP A 105 18.02 -22.09 6.52
CA ASP A 105 18.54 -20.75 6.26
C ASP A 105 17.88 -20.13 5.02
N GLY A 106 17.43 -18.88 5.13
CA GLY A 106 16.62 -18.21 4.10
C GLY A 106 15.13 -18.56 4.08
N SER A 107 14.65 -19.42 4.97
CA SER A 107 13.24 -19.83 5.11
C SER A 107 12.76 -19.63 6.56
N PRO A 108 11.48 -19.29 6.81
CA PRO A 108 10.46 -18.91 5.83
C PRO A 108 10.70 -17.51 5.24
N THR A 109 10.22 -17.30 4.02
CA THR A 109 10.15 -15.98 3.39
C THR A 109 8.99 -15.18 3.99
N ILE A 110 9.32 -14.04 4.60
CA ILE A 110 8.36 -13.11 5.21
C ILE A 110 8.27 -11.86 4.36
N HIS A 111 7.06 -11.52 3.91
CA HIS A 111 6.75 -10.26 3.28
C HIS A 111 6.39 -9.24 4.36
N VAL A 112 7.09 -8.10 4.37
CA VAL A 112 6.76 -6.98 5.25
C VAL A 112 6.09 -5.88 4.44
N ASN A 113 4.83 -5.62 4.73
CA ASN A 113 4.08 -4.53 4.16
C ASN A 113 4.15 -3.31 5.09
N ILE A 114 4.73 -2.23 4.58
CA ILE A 114 4.92 -0.98 5.33
C ILE A 114 3.90 0.02 4.83
N ARG A 115 2.98 0.42 5.71
CA ARG A 115 1.97 1.43 5.39
C ARG A 115 2.25 2.67 6.22
N THR A 116 2.31 3.82 5.57
CA THR A 116 2.38 5.12 6.24
C THR A 116 1.02 5.77 6.14
N THR A 117 0.45 6.11 7.30
CA THR A 117 -0.83 6.82 7.37
C THR A 117 -0.59 8.18 8.00
N ARG A 118 -1.16 9.20 7.36
CA ARG A 118 -1.24 10.54 7.91
C ARG A 118 -2.70 10.79 8.24
N SER A 119 -2.98 11.14 9.49
CA SER A 119 -4.36 11.39 9.93
C SER A 119 -4.87 12.68 9.28
N GLU A 120 -5.61 12.56 8.18
CA GLU A 120 -6.19 13.71 7.49
C GLU A 120 -7.11 14.52 8.39
N GLU A 121 -7.87 13.84 9.24
CA GLU A 121 -8.78 14.46 10.21
C GLU A 121 -8.02 15.25 11.28
N GLU A 122 -6.89 14.74 11.75
CA GLU A 122 -6.03 15.46 12.71
C GLU A 122 -5.34 16.66 12.07
N MET A 123 -4.85 16.50 10.83
CA MET A 123 -4.32 17.61 10.05
C MET A 123 -5.36 18.70 9.83
N ALA A 124 -6.59 18.35 9.43
CA ALA A 124 -7.66 19.30 9.17
C ALA A 124 -8.02 20.10 10.43
N ARG A 125 -8.06 19.43 11.60
CA ARG A 125 -8.27 20.09 12.91
C ARG A 125 -7.16 21.09 13.23
N ILE A 126 -5.90 20.70 13.06
CA ILE A 126 -4.73 21.58 13.29
C ILE A 126 -4.78 22.80 12.37
N TRP A 127 -5.08 22.61 11.08
CA TRP A 127 -5.20 23.70 10.11
C TRP A 127 -6.34 24.67 10.46
N ALA A 128 -7.50 24.15 10.87
CA ALA A 128 -8.63 24.98 11.27
C ALA A 128 -8.32 25.84 12.50
N GLU A 129 -7.63 25.27 13.50
CA GLU A 129 -7.20 26.01 14.68
C GLU A 129 -6.19 27.11 14.31
N HIS A 130 -5.22 26.81 13.45
CA HIS A 130 -4.22 27.78 13.00
C HIS A 130 -4.86 28.98 12.28
N ILE A 131 -5.82 28.73 11.38
CA ILE A 131 -6.55 29.79 10.65
C ILE A 131 -7.23 30.74 11.64
N GLU A 132 -7.89 30.19 12.66
CA GLU A 132 -8.61 30.98 13.67
C GLU A 132 -7.64 31.77 14.58
N GLN A 133 -6.50 31.19 14.95
CA GLN A 133 -5.46 31.90 15.70
C GLN A 133 -4.90 33.09 14.89
N THR A 134 -4.61 32.89 13.61
CA THR A 134 -4.13 33.94 12.70
C THR A 134 -5.15 35.08 12.59
N LYS A 135 -6.42 34.75 12.36
CA LYS A 135 -7.50 35.75 12.30
C LYS A 135 -7.60 36.58 13.58
N ARG A 136 -7.52 35.95 14.76
CA ARG A 136 -7.55 36.66 16.05
C ARG A 136 -6.35 37.57 16.26
N ALA A 137 -5.16 37.18 15.77
CA ALA A 137 -3.96 38.00 15.85
C ALA A 137 -4.09 39.25 14.97
N GLU A 138 -4.54 39.10 13.72
CA GLU A 138 -4.81 40.21 12.79
C GLU A 138 -5.85 41.21 13.34
N GLU A 139 -6.92 40.71 13.97
CA GLU A 139 -7.94 41.54 14.63
C GLU A 139 -7.39 42.27 15.88
N LYS A 140 -6.35 41.76 16.53
CA LYS A 140 -5.73 42.42 17.70
C LYS A 140 -4.71 43.46 17.28
N ASP A 141 -3.94 43.18 16.22
CA ASP A 141 -2.94 44.09 15.67
C ASP A 141 -3.59 45.36 15.08
N SER A 142 -4.72 45.18 14.38
CA SER A 142 -5.58 46.29 13.94
C SER A 142 -6.16 47.15 15.09
N ARG A 143 -6.10 46.67 16.34
CA ARG A 143 -6.54 47.38 17.55
C ARG A 143 -5.40 47.93 18.41
N ASN A 144 -4.14 47.85 17.98
CA ASN A 144 -2.97 48.38 18.70
C ASN A 144 -2.87 47.89 20.17
N GLN A 145 -3.29 46.66 20.45
CA GLN A 145 -3.15 46.03 21.77
C GLN A 145 -1.94 45.11 21.78
N GLU A 146 -0.93 45.42 22.60
CA GLU A 146 0.20 44.50 22.89
C GLU A 146 -0.34 43.25 23.61
N GLY A 147 -0.56 42.18 22.84
CA GLY A 147 -1.04 40.89 23.33
C GLY A 147 0.07 39.84 23.35
N LYS A 148 0.17 39.11 24.46
CA LYS A 148 1.04 37.94 24.63
C LYS A 148 0.78 36.91 23.51
N LEU A 149 1.81 36.58 22.73
CA LEU A 149 1.78 35.52 21.73
C LEU A 149 1.54 34.18 22.42
N MET A 150 0.36 33.59 22.23
CA MET A 150 0.00 32.27 22.76
C MET A 150 0.40 31.22 21.72
N GLY A 151 1.56 30.59 21.92
CA GLY A 151 2.12 29.56 21.05
C GLY A 151 2.51 28.30 21.80
N GLU A 152 1.70 27.86 22.78
CA GLU A 152 2.01 26.72 23.65
C GLU A 152 1.26 25.43 23.26
N ASN A 153 0.67 25.35 22.06
CA ASN A 153 0.04 24.11 21.61
C ASN A 153 1.08 23.26 20.86
N THR A 154 1.46 22.13 21.47
CA THR A 154 2.32 21.13 20.83
C THR A 154 1.46 20.10 20.13
N TYR A 155 1.58 20.00 18.81
CA TYR A 155 0.88 19.00 17.99
C TYR A 155 1.82 17.85 17.61
N ASP A 156 1.33 16.62 17.67
CA ASP A 156 2.03 15.47 17.13
C ASP A 156 1.68 15.30 15.65
N LEU A 157 2.56 15.82 14.78
CA LEU A 157 2.46 15.63 13.32
C LEU A 157 3.21 14.38 12.85
N SER A 158 3.59 13.48 13.77
CA SER A 158 4.30 12.26 13.40
C SER A 158 3.45 11.42 12.45
N VAL A 159 4.08 10.96 11.38
CA VAL A 159 3.46 10.02 10.45
C VAL A 159 3.40 8.66 11.15
N LYS A 160 2.20 8.06 11.23
CA LYS A 160 2.03 6.73 11.81
C LYS A 160 2.41 5.69 10.78
N THR A 161 3.53 5.02 11.00
CA THR A 161 3.98 3.90 10.18
C THR A 161 3.53 2.60 10.84
N THR A 162 2.76 1.79 10.11
CA THR A 162 2.32 0.46 10.54
C THR A 162 3.02 -0.61 9.71
N TYR A 163 3.41 -1.70 10.36
CA TYR A 163 4.08 -2.85 9.75
C TYR A 163 3.17 -4.07 9.82
N GLU A 164 3.01 -4.76 8.70
CA GLU A 164 2.26 -6.00 8.58
C GLU A 164 3.21 -7.08 8.05
N TYR A 165 3.32 -8.19 8.77
CA TYR A 165 4.24 -9.29 8.47
C TYR A 165 3.45 -10.52 8.01
N ASP A 166 3.68 -10.98 6.78
CA ASP A 166 3.01 -12.14 6.21
C ASP A 166 4.03 -13.21 5.80
N VAL A 167 3.80 -14.46 6.22
CA VAL A 167 4.60 -15.59 5.75
C VAL A 167 4.06 -16.04 4.40
N VAL A 168 4.89 -15.96 3.36
CA VAL A 168 4.46 -16.22 1.97
C VAL A 168 5.05 -17.51 1.39
N ALA A 169 6.20 -17.97 1.89
CA ALA A 169 6.84 -19.21 1.45
C ALA A 169 7.67 -19.81 2.60
N CYS A 170 7.82 -21.13 2.61
CA CYS A 170 8.66 -21.84 3.57
C CYS A 170 9.12 -23.15 2.93
N ASP A 171 10.44 -23.42 2.98
CA ASP A 171 11.02 -24.65 2.43
C ASP A 171 10.70 -25.87 3.30
N ASP A 172 10.44 -25.66 4.59
CA ASP A 172 10.01 -26.67 5.55
C ASP A 172 8.48 -26.77 5.66
N TYR A 173 7.76 -26.21 4.68
CA TYR A 173 6.30 -26.23 4.67
C TYR A 173 5.78 -27.66 4.53
N GLU A 174 4.96 -28.05 5.49
CA GLU A 174 4.24 -29.31 5.52
C GLU A 174 2.76 -28.98 5.72
N GLU A 175 1.93 -29.36 4.76
CA GLU A 175 0.51 -29.02 4.77
C GLU A 175 -0.25 -29.82 5.82
N ASP A 176 -0.97 -29.13 6.69
CA ASP A 176 -1.90 -29.69 7.67
C ASP A 176 -3.09 -28.74 7.83
N MET A 177 -4.18 -29.07 7.14
CA MET A 177 -5.37 -28.23 7.08
C MET A 177 -6.02 -28.08 8.46
N GLY A 178 -6.27 -26.83 8.86
CA GLY A 178 -6.93 -26.51 10.12
C GLY A 178 -6.06 -26.72 11.36
N ILE A 179 -4.76 -26.99 11.22
CA ILE A 179 -3.82 -27.07 12.35
C ILE A 179 -3.88 -25.82 13.24
N TRP A 180 -4.03 -24.65 12.64
CA TRP A 180 -4.16 -23.38 13.35
C TRP A 180 -5.45 -23.32 14.17
N VAL A 181 -6.59 -23.74 13.61
CA VAL A 181 -7.88 -23.78 14.34
C VAL A 181 -7.84 -24.77 15.50
N ARG A 182 -7.18 -25.92 15.32
CA ARG A 182 -7.01 -26.94 16.38
C ARG A 182 -6.16 -26.45 17.54
N ASN A 183 -5.19 -25.56 17.28
CA ASN A 183 -4.24 -25.04 18.27
C ASN A 183 -4.45 -23.55 18.58
N MET A 184 -5.59 -22.97 18.20
CA MET A 184 -5.87 -21.56 18.43
C MET A 184 -5.92 -21.27 19.94
N PRO A 185 -5.17 -20.26 20.44
CA PRO A 185 -5.24 -19.82 21.83
C PRO A 185 -6.68 -19.47 22.26
N GLU A 186 -7.01 -19.77 23.52
CA GLU A 186 -8.38 -19.57 24.01
C GLU A 186 -8.82 -18.11 23.99
N GLU A 187 -7.89 -17.19 24.17
CA GLU A 187 -8.12 -15.74 24.16
C GLU A 187 -8.67 -15.28 22.82
N ILE A 188 -8.09 -15.76 21.72
CA ILE A 188 -8.54 -15.47 20.36
C ILE A 188 -9.91 -16.11 20.12
N ARG A 189 -10.08 -17.37 20.53
CA ARG A 189 -11.34 -18.11 20.38
C ARG A 189 -12.50 -17.43 21.12
N LYS A 190 -12.24 -16.85 22.30
CA LYS A 190 -13.23 -16.09 23.09
C LYS A 190 -13.53 -14.73 22.47
N ALA A 191 -12.53 -14.07 21.88
CA ALA A 191 -12.70 -12.77 21.23
C ALA A 191 -13.48 -12.87 19.91
N ASN A 192 -13.33 -13.97 19.15
CA ASN A 192 -14.03 -14.19 17.89
C ASN A 192 -14.45 -15.67 17.72
N PRO A 193 -15.63 -16.07 18.23
CA PRO A 193 -16.07 -17.47 18.22
C PRO A 193 -16.43 -18.00 16.82
N ASP A 194 -16.76 -17.12 15.87
CA ASP A 194 -17.13 -17.48 14.49
C ASP A 194 -15.94 -17.37 13.52
N PHE A 195 -14.72 -17.18 14.03
CA PHE A 195 -13.54 -17.04 13.19
C PHE A 195 -13.18 -18.36 12.51
N VAL A 196 -13.37 -18.40 11.19
CA VAL A 196 -12.86 -19.46 10.32
C VAL A 196 -11.78 -18.82 9.43
N PRO A 197 -10.50 -19.18 9.59
CA PRO A 197 -9.48 -18.76 8.63
C PRO A 197 -9.82 -19.37 7.25
N THR A 198 -10.07 -18.51 6.26
CA THR A 198 -10.29 -18.86 4.85
C THR A 198 -9.04 -18.66 4.01
#